data_AF-A0A1G2L7E3-F1
#
_entry.id   AF-A0A1G2L7E3-F1
#
_cell.length_a   1.000
_cell.length_b   1.000
_cell.length_c   1.000
_cell.angle_alpha   90.00
_cell.angle_beta   90.00
_cell.angle_gamma   90.00
#
_symmetry.space_group_name_H-M   'P 1'
#
loop_
_entity.id
_entity.type
_entity.pdbx_description
1 polymer ?
#
loop_
_entity_poly.entity_id
_entity_poly.type
_entity_poly.pdbx_seq_one_letter_code
_entity_poly.pdbx_strand_id
1 'polypeptide(L)'
;MKLQMQNYKNRSNRYSSFLPGQAMMTIVLFTLFIGSAGVLAFSFVSLGETAASRNILQSERSYFLAEAGLEDVIYRMKNGKSYSTYELLSLDGSLATTTTTSLGSTRTIETQGSVQGGVRKVRATMAIGAGASFNYGVQVGRGGFLLENNSAVSGSVHAGGTITLKDDGAITGDAFVSSTSQIIGNKPKTRIGGHARAHTIVNAVIDLNATSSTAITNSAVARNAYADTIIDSSITKDAYYVSSITGSTVGGLTIATSSTPQDLPDIPLPISDSDIGVWENIAAAGGVHSSPCPYVIDDITISIGPLKIDCDLTIQGDADVTLTGPVWVAGDIDLKNNVIVRLPPSYGASSEVLIADNPSDRITSSKIITQNNAITMGSGSGGSYIIFISQNNSSELGGNETAIFPQNNATNSVLYAAHGEILLQNNAGLKEATAYLIHMKNNAVLLYETGLEEVVFSSGPGGGYDIASWKEVE
;
A
#
# COMPACT_ATOMS: atom_id res chain seq x y z
N MET A 1 67.32 73.07 67.12
CA MET A 1 67.42 74.00 68.27
C MET A 1 66.06 74.05 68.98
N LYS A 2 66.03 73.57 70.24
CA LYS A 2 64.98 73.66 71.32
C LYS A 2 63.56 73.11 71.05
N LEU A 3 63.16 71.97 71.66
CA LEU A 3 62.62 71.73 73.03
C LEU A 3 61.13 72.17 73.16
N GLN A 4 60.18 71.23 73.08
CA GLN A 4 59.53 70.45 74.17
C GLN A 4 58.35 71.17 74.87
N MET A 5 57.21 70.48 74.99
CA MET A 5 56.70 70.00 76.29
C MET A 5 55.38 69.19 76.15
N GLN A 6 55.36 68.04 76.82
CA GLN A 6 54.19 67.16 77.06
C GLN A 6 53.27 67.77 78.13
N ASN A 7 52.00 67.32 78.16
CA ASN A 7 51.35 66.96 79.43
C ASN A 7 50.16 66.02 79.22
N TYR A 8 49.98 65.12 80.20
CA TYR A 8 49.10 63.94 80.20
C TYR A 8 48.07 64.02 81.35
N LYS A 9 47.04 63.16 81.28
CA LYS A 9 45.99 62.76 82.27
C LYS A 9 44.58 63.29 81.96
N ASN A 10 43.47 62.58 82.22
CA ASN A 10 43.18 61.40 83.04
C ASN A 10 41.84 60.76 82.57
N ARG A 11 41.64 59.44 82.80
CA ARG A 11 40.38 58.69 82.52
C ARG A 11 39.37 58.74 83.68
N SER A 12 38.08 58.65 83.36
CA SER A 12 37.03 58.16 84.28
C SER A 12 36.03 57.26 83.53
N ASN A 13 35.65 56.13 84.12
CA ASN A 13 34.69 55.15 83.57
C ASN A 13 33.26 55.48 84.04
N ARG A 14 32.28 55.41 83.13
CA ARG A 14 30.83 55.47 83.41
C ARG A 14 30.14 54.17 83.00
N TYR A 15 29.26 53.65 83.86
CA TYR A 15 28.26 52.64 83.53
C TYR A 15 27.21 53.23 82.58
N SER A 16 26.94 52.57 81.44
CA SER A 16 25.92 53.01 80.47
C SER A 16 24.55 52.43 80.83
N SER A 17 23.62 53.30 81.22
CA SER A 17 22.19 53.02 81.16
C SER A 17 21.77 52.97 79.69
N PHE A 18 21.35 51.81 79.18
CA PHE A 18 20.65 51.79 77.90
C PHE A 18 19.27 52.41 78.09
N LEU A 19 19.08 53.60 77.51
CA LEU A 19 17.81 54.31 77.51
C LEU A 19 16.80 53.52 76.63
N PRO A 20 15.54 53.31 77.05
CA PRO A 20 14.56 52.53 76.28
C PRO A 20 14.35 53.01 74.84
N GLY A 21 14.63 54.29 74.55
CA GLY A 21 14.63 54.84 73.19
C GLY A 21 15.75 54.32 72.28
N GLN A 22 16.92 53.95 72.83
CA GLN A 22 18.03 53.36 72.04
C GLN A 22 17.71 51.93 71.60
N ALA A 23 17.03 51.14 72.44
CA ALA A 23 16.56 49.80 72.10
C ALA A 23 15.46 49.85 71.01
N MET A 24 14.52 50.80 71.13
CA MET A 24 13.49 51.02 70.10
C MET A 24 14.09 51.45 68.76
N MET A 25 15.09 52.34 68.75
CA MET A 25 15.76 52.76 67.52
C MET A 25 16.55 51.62 66.86
N THR A 26 17.21 50.76 67.63
CA THR A 26 17.92 49.59 67.07
C THR A 26 16.94 48.58 66.49
N ILE A 27 15.83 48.29 67.17
CA ILE A 27 14.78 47.40 66.64
C ILE A 27 14.21 47.97 65.35
N VAL A 28 13.86 49.26 65.29
CA VAL A 28 13.33 49.91 64.09
C VAL A 28 14.33 49.85 62.93
N LEU A 29 15.61 50.11 63.18
CA LEU A 29 16.66 50.04 62.15
C LEU A 29 16.88 48.60 61.66
N PHE A 30 16.87 47.61 62.55
CA PHE A 30 16.97 46.20 62.16
C PHE A 30 15.74 45.74 61.37
N THR A 31 14.53 46.13 61.78
CA THR A 31 13.29 45.81 61.04
C THR A 31 13.27 46.49 59.68
N LEU A 32 13.74 47.74 59.57
CA LEU A 32 13.89 48.44 58.29
C LEU A 32 14.89 47.73 57.37
N PHE A 33 16.02 47.30 57.91
CA PHE A 33 17.07 46.61 57.15
C PHE A 33 16.62 45.22 56.68
N ILE A 34 15.96 44.45 57.55
CA ILE A 34 15.39 43.14 57.19
C ILE A 34 14.25 43.32 56.18
N GLY A 35 13.41 44.35 56.34
CA GLY A 35 12.34 44.68 55.41
C GLY A 35 12.86 45.05 54.02
N SER A 36 13.89 45.89 53.93
CA SER A 36 14.49 46.28 52.65
C SER A 36 15.22 45.11 51.97
N ALA A 37 15.95 44.31 52.74
CA ALA A 37 16.58 43.08 52.23
C ALA A 37 15.53 42.08 51.71
N GLY A 38 14.40 41.94 52.41
CA GLY A 38 13.27 41.12 51.98
C GLY A 38 12.66 41.59 50.66
N VAL A 39 12.39 42.89 50.52
CA VAL A 39 11.83 43.47 49.27
C VAL A 39 12.77 43.25 48.08
N LEU A 40 14.08 43.43 48.26
CA LEU A 40 15.07 43.16 47.21
C LEU A 40 15.08 41.67 46.84
N ALA A 41 15.08 40.76 47.82
CA ALA A 41 15.05 39.33 47.58
C ALA A 41 13.79 38.90 46.78
N PHE A 42 12.61 39.39 47.16
CA PHE A 42 11.36 39.12 46.43
C PHE A 42 11.37 39.72 45.02
N SER A 43 11.97 40.90 44.83
CA SER A 43 12.08 41.54 43.51
C SER A 43 12.94 40.71 42.56
N PHE A 44 14.07 40.16 43.03
CA PHE A 44 14.92 39.28 42.22
C PHE A 44 14.20 37.99 41.81
N VAL A 45 13.47 37.35 42.74
CA VAL A 45 12.69 36.14 42.43
C VAL A 45 11.58 36.44 41.42
N SER A 46 10.83 37.53 41.62
CA SER A 46 9.74 37.93 40.70
C SER A 46 10.24 38.25 39.30
N LEU A 47 11.40 38.90 39.16
CA LEU A 47 12.03 39.15 37.86
C LEU A 47 12.49 37.84 37.20
N GLY A 48 13.02 36.90 38.00
CA GLY A 48 13.38 35.56 37.54
C GLY A 48 12.17 34.77 37.02
N GLU A 49 11.06 34.76 37.76
CA GLU A 49 9.81 34.12 37.34
C GLU A 49 9.21 34.77 36.10
N THR A 50 9.26 36.10 35.99
CA THR A 50 8.79 36.82 34.80
C THR A 50 9.63 36.50 33.58
N ALA A 51 10.96 36.42 33.73
CA ALA A 51 11.86 36.02 32.65
C ALA A 51 11.63 34.56 32.23
N ALA A 52 11.47 33.65 33.20
CA ALA A 52 11.16 32.25 32.94
C ALA A 52 9.81 32.08 32.23
N SER A 53 8.77 32.78 32.68
CA SER A 53 7.44 32.78 32.04
C SER A 53 7.49 33.31 30.60
N ARG A 54 8.25 34.38 30.35
CA ARG A 54 8.45 34.90 28.99
C ARG A 54 9.20 33.90 28.10
N ASN A 55 10.22 33.23 28.63
CA ASN A 55 10.96 32.20 27.89
C ASN A 55 10.06 31.01 27.53
N ILE A 56 9.20 30.56 28.46
CA ILE A 56 8.22 29.49 28.20
C ILE A 56 7.24 29.93 27.12
N LEU A 57 6.67 31.13 27.23
CA LEU A 57 5.74 31.66 26.23
C LEU A 57 6.38 31.80 24.84
N GLN A 58 7.62 32.28 24.75
CA GLN A 58 8.36 32.36 23.49
C GLN A 58 8.61 30.97 22.90
N SER A 59 8.96 30.01 23.76
CA SER A 59 9.17 28.62 23.37
C SER A 59 7.90 27.97 22.82
N GLU A 60 6.74 28.17 23.48
CA GLU A 60 5.43 27.70 23.01
C GLU A 60 5.08 28.33 21.66
N ARG A 61 5.31 29.64 21.49
CA ARG A 61 5.07 30.32 20.21
C ARG A 61 5.91 29.73 19.08
N SER A 62 7.19 29.46 19.32
CA SER A 62 8.06 28.80 18.33
C SER A 62 7.60 27.39 18.03
N TYR A 63 7.14 26.64 19.03
CA TYR A 63 6.60 25.29 18.86
C TYR A 63 5.35 25.30 17.97
N PHE A 64 4.34 26.11 18.28
CA PHE A 64 3.11 26.18 17.48
C PHE A 64 3.35 26.69 16.06
N LEU A 65 4.33 27.58 15.88
CA LEU A 65 4.75 28.03 14.56
C LEU A 65 5.40 26.89 13.76
N ALA A 66 6.22 26.07 14.41
CA ALA A 66 6.81 24.88 13.79
C ALA A 66 5.74 23.85 13.41
N GLU A 67 4.78 23.58 14.30
CA GLU A 67 3.63 22.70 14.04
C GLU A 67 2.78 23.20 12.87
N ALA A 68 2.52 24.51 12.78
CA ALA A 68 1.75 25.06 11.66
C ALA A 68 2.42 24.82 10.30
N GLY A 69 3.76 24.96 10.22
CA GLY A 69 4.51 24.68 9.00
C GLY A 69 4.61 23.19 8.68
N LEU A 70 4.60 22.33 9.70
CA LEU A 70 4.59 20.88 9.55
C LEU A 70 3.24 20.38 9.04
N GLU A 71 2.16 20.76 9.72
CA GLU A 71 0.78 20.38 9.40
C GLU A 71 0.35 20.86 8.02
N ASP A 72 0.77 22.05 7.59
CA ASP A 72 0.50 22.53 6.24
C ASP A 72 1.14 21.63 5.16
N VAL A 73 2.40 21.22 5.34
CA VAL A 73 3.07 20.32 4.39
C VAL A 73 2.47 18.90 4.44
N ILE A 74 2.18 18.37 5.63
CA ILE A 74 1.49 17.07 5.79
C ILE A 74 0.12 17.12 5.11
N TYR A 75 -0.65 18.18 5.32
CA TYR A 75 -1.95 18.37 4.70
C TYR A 75 -1.84 18.41 3.18
N ARG A 76 -0.87 19.15 2.63
CA ARG A 76 -0.60 19.16 1.19
C ARG A 76 -0.23 17.77 0.66
N MET A 77 0.64 17.04 1.36
CA MET A 77 1.05 15.68 1.03
C MET A 77 -0.13 14.68 1.04
N LYS A 78 -1.00 14.74 2.06
CA LYS A 78 -2.17 13.87 2.17
C LYS A 78 -3.26 14.18 1.14
N ASN A 79 -3.33 15.41 0.65
CA ASN A 79 -4.36 15.86 -0.28
C ASN A 79 -3.83 16.06 -1.72
N GLY A 80 -2.67 15.49 -2.05
CA GLY A 80 -2.09 15.54 -3.40
C GLY A 80 -1.80 16.97 -3.91
N LYS A 81 -1.60 17.94 -3.01
CA LYS A 81 -1.27 19.32 -3.39
C LYS A 81 0.23 19.49 -3.57
N SER A 82 0.64 20.41 -4.43
CA SER A 82 2.05 20.71 -4.66
C SER A 82 2.75 21.19 -3.38
N TYR A 83 3.93 20.65 -3.12
CA TYR A 83 4.86 21.08 -2.10
C TYR A 83 6.29 20.94 -2.65
N SER A 84 7.23 21.65 -2.06
CA SER A 84 8.64 21.59 -2.40
C SER A 84 9.46 20.99 -1.24
N THR A 85 10.73 20.69 -1.52
CA THR A 85 11.66 20.18 -0.49
C THR A 85 12.01 21.24 0.55
N TYR A 86 11.73 22.52 0.28
CA TYR A 86 12.03 23.65 1.15
C TYR A 86 10.88 24.66 1.11
N GLU A 87 10.16 24.82 2.21
CA GLU A 87 8.99 25.68 2.33
C GLU A 87 9.17 26.72 3.45
N LEU A 88 8.60 27.90 3.26
CA LEU A 88 8.59 28.96 4.26
C LEU A 88 7.15 29.35 4.60
N LEU A 89 6.80 29.27 5.88
CA LEU A 89 5.55 29.80 6.41
C LEU A 89 5.87 31.01 7.30
N SER A 90 5.29 32.16 6.99
CA SER A 90 5.44 33.38 7.79
C SER A 90 4.14 33.67 8.54
N LEU A 91 4.21 33.80 9.85
CA LEU A 91 3.08 34.16 10.70
C LEU A 91 3.51 35.23 11.70
N ASP A 92 2.81 36.37 11.71
CA ASP A 92 3.07 37.51 12.62
C ASP A 92 4.56 37.95 12.62
N GLY A 93 5.19 38.00 11.45
CA GLY A 93 6.59 38.37 11.26
C GLY A 93 7.62 37.34 11.74
N SER A 94 7.18 36.17 12.21
CA SER A 94 8.02 35.03 12.57
C SER A 94 8.01 33.97 11.46
N LEU A 95 9.07 33.18 11.35
CA LEU A 95 9.25 32.22 10.25
C LEU A 95 9.26 30.77 10.78
N ALA A 96 8.53 29.91 10.07
CA ALA A 96 8.73 28.47 10.07
C ALA A 96 9.41 28.05 8.76
N THR A 97 10.48 27.28 8.87
CA THR A 97 11.19 26.69 7.73
C THR A 97 10.97 25.19 7.74
N THR A 98 10.30 24.67 6.72
CA THR A 98 10.04 23.23 6.57
C THR A 98 10.96 22.64 5.51
N THR A 99 11.58 21.51 5.82
CA THR A 99 12.40 20.73 4.91
C THR A 99 11.87 19.31 4.79
N THR A 100 11.74 18.83 3.56
CA THR A 100 11.28 17.46 3.28
C THR A 100 12.39 16.67 2.63
N THR A 101 12.77 15.55 3.26
CA THR A 101 13.80 14.63 2.77
C THR A 101 13.19 13.26 2.48
N SER A 102 13.68 12.60 1.43
CA SER A 102 13.14 11.33 0.94
C SER A 102 14.15 10.20 1.15
N LEU A 103 13.71 9.10 1.79
CA LEU A 103 14.52 7.88 1.94
C LEU A 103 13.63 6.64 1.74
N GLY A 104 13.79 5.96 0.60
CA GLY A 104 12.93 4.82 0.22
C GLY A 104 11.45 5.20 0.18
N SER A 105 10.61 4.39 0.83
CA SER A 105 9.16 4.60 1.02
C SER A 105 8.81 5.59 2.13
N THR A 106 9.81 6.25 2.74
CA THR A 106 9.59 7.24 3.79
C THR A 106 9.91 8.66 3.31
N ARG A 107 9.18 9.63 3.86
CA ARG A 107 9.47 11.06 3.76
C ARG A 107 9.61 11.61 5.16
N THR A 108 10.71 12.29 5.44
CA THR A 108 10.92 12.98 6.72
C THR A 108 10.73 14.47 6.50
N ILE A 109 9.75 15.03 7.19
CA ILE A 109 9.41 16.45 7.18
C ILE A 109 9.92 17.01 8.51
N GLU A 110 10.82 17.98 8.46
CA GLU A 110 11.31 18.69 9.64
C GLU A 110 11.02 20.17 9.49
N THR A 111 10.34 20.75 10.48
CA THR A 111 10.01 22.16 10.52
C THR A 111 10.67 22.84 11.71
N GLN A 112 11.38 23.93 11.45
CA GLN A 112 11.96 24.80 12.47
C GLN A 112 11.15 26.09 12.59
N GLY A 113 10.52 26.32 13.74
CA GLY A 113 9.89 27.60 14.09
C GLY A 113 10.83 28.49 14.90
N SER A 114 10.92 29.78 14.55
CA SER A 114 11.74 30.75 15.27
C SER A 114 10.97 32.04 15.59
N VAL A 115 10.81 32.32 16.89
CA VAL A 115 10.15 33.53 17.42
C VAL A 115 11.10 34.22 18.38
N GLN A 116 11.56 35.43 18.02
CA GLN A 116 12.42 36.28 18.86
C GLN A 116 13.67 35.58 19.41
N GLY A 117 14.24 34.62 18.66
CA GLY A 117 15.44 33.87 19.05
C GLY A 117 15.17 32.56 19.79
N GLY A 118 13.92 32.29 20.21
CA GLY A 118 13.51 30.96 20.65
C GLY A 118 13.33 30.05 19.45
N VAL A 119 13.99 28.89 19.43
CA VAL A 119 13.91 27.92 18.33
C VAL A 119 13.22 26.65 18.81
N ARG A 120 12.31 26.13 18.01
CA ARG A 120 11.74 24.79 18.19
C ARG A 120 11.73 24.04 16.87
N LYS A 121 11.96 22.73 16.93
CA LYS A 121 11.92 21.85 15.77
C LYS A 121 10.98 20.68 16.02
N VAL A 122 10.12 20.44 15.05
CA VAL A 122 9.21 19.29 15.04
C VAL A 122 9.48 18.47 13.78
N ARG A 123 9.30 17.17 13.88
CA ARG A 123 9.58 16.23 12.80
C ARG A 123 8.46 15.20 12.70
N ALA A 124 7.95 15.04 11.48
CA ALA A 124 7.11 13.90 11.12
C ALA A 124 7.83 13.01 10.12
N THR A 125 7.66 11.70 10.25
CA THR A 125 8.00 10.74 9.21
C THR A 125 6.72 10.21 8.62
N MET A 126 6.55 10.43 7.32
CA MET A 126 5.47 9.87 6.54
C MET A 126 5.94 8.57 5.89
N ALA A 127 5.13 7.52 5.94
CA ALA A 127 5.31 6.31 5.14
C ALA A 127 4.32 6.35 3.97
N ILE A 128 4.76 5.97 2.78
CA ILE A 128 3.85 5.67 1.69
C ILE A 128 3.05 4.43 2.13
N GLY A 129 1.71 4.47 2.01
CA GLY A 129 0.87 3.30 2.26
C GLY A 129 1.36 2.11 1.44
N ALA A 130 1.09 0.88 1.87
CA ALA A 130 1.52 -0.29 1.09
C ALA A 130 0.89 -0.21 -0.31
N GLY A 131 1.71 -0.27 -1.36
CA GLY A 131 1.23 -0.54 -2.71
C GLY A 131 0.54 -1.90 -2.80
N ALA A 132 0.08 -2.27 -3.99
CA ALA A 132 -0.41 -3.63 -4.23
C ALA A 132 0.78 -4.54 -4.56
N SER A 133 0.78 -5.76 -4.03
CA SER A 133 1.82 -6.75 -4.30
C SER A 133 1.20 -7.94 -5.01
N PHE A 134 1.54 -8.13 -6.29
CA PHE A 134 1.09 -9.28 -7.08
C PHE A 134 2.24 -10.28 -7.17
N ASN A 135 2.21 -11.30 -6.32
CA ASN A 135 3.31 -12.27 -6.18
C ASN A 135 3.18 -13.48 -7.12
N TYR A 136 2.07 -13.57 -7.84
CA TYR A 136 1.70 -14.70 -8.69
C TYR A 136 1.30 -14.19 -10.06
N GLY A 137 1.50 -15.00 -11.10
CA GLY A 137 0.91 -14.71 -12.41
C GLY A 137 -0.61 -14.76 -12.37
N VAL A 138 -1.15 -15.64 -11.51
CA VAL A 138 -2.57 -15.76 -11.23
C VAL A 138 -2.77 -15.88 -9.72
N GLN A 139 -3.58 -15.00 -9.14
CA GLN A 139 -4.10 -15.17 -7.79
C GLN A 139 -5.63 -15.19 -7.82
N VAL A 140 -6.25 -16.32 -7.47
CA VAL A 140 -7.71 -16.45 -7.45
C VAL A 140 -8.26 -16.65 -6.05
N GLY A 141 -9.46 -16.13 -5.82
CA GLY A 141 -10.26 -16.39 -4.63
C GLY A 141 -10.88 -17.78 -4.63
N ARG A 142 -11.99 -17.92 -3.91
CA ARG A 142 -12.68 -19.21 -3.69
C ARG A 142 -13.38 -19.75 -4.94
N GLY A 143 -13.62 -18.92 -5.97
CA GLY A 143 -14.15 -19.37 -7.25
C GLY A 143 -13.21 -20.33 -7.97
N GLY A 144 -11.90 -20.20 -7.75
CA GLY A 144 -10.89 -21.08 -8.30
C GLY A 144 -10.39 -20.67 -9.68
N PHE A 145 -9.69 -21.58 -10.35
CA PHE A 145 -9.03 -21.31 -11.63
C PHE A 145 -9.29 -22.44 -12.61
N LEU A 146 -9.83 -22.12 -13.79
CA LEU A 146 -10.07 -23.05 -14.88
C LEU A 146 -9.18 -22.69 -16.08
N LEU A 147 -8.36 -23.65 -16.51
CA LEU A 147 -7.45 -23.50 -17.65
C LEU A 147 -7.73 -24.60 -18.69
N GLU A 148 -8.10 -24.24 -19.92
CA GLU A 148 -8.43 -25.20 -20.98
C GLU A 148 -8.00 -24.74 -22.39
N ASN A 149 -8.19 -25.63 -23.38
CA ASN A 149 -7.92 -25.38 -24.80
C ASN A 149 -6.54 -24.73 -25.11
N ASN A 150 -5.45 -25.42 -24.74
CA ASN A 150 -4.06 -25.01 -25.04
C ASN A 150 -3.67 -23.62 -24.47
N SER A 151 -4.38 -23.15 -23.44
CA SER A 151 -4.04 -21.93 -22.72
C SER A 151 -2.90 -22.17 -21.75
N ALA A 152 -2.06 -21.16 -21.51
CA ALA A 152 -0.87 -21.30 -20.70
C ALA A 152 -0.63 -20.13 -19.76
N VAL A 153 -0.15 -20.44 -18.56
CA VAL A 153 0.36 -19.48 -17.58
C VAL A 153 1.87 -19.64 -17.48
N SER A 154 2.61 -18.63 -17.91
CA SER A 154 4.03 -18.49 -17.65
C SER A 154 4.24 -17.76 -16.34
N GLY A 155 4.20 -18.49 -15.22
CA GLY A 155 4.26 -17.96 -13.86
C GLY A 155 3.69 -18.96 -12.86
N SER A 156 3.74 -18.61 -11.57
CA SER A 156 3.11 -19.39 -10.49
C SER A 156 1.66 -18.96 -10.28
N VAL A 157 0.85 -19.89 -9.78
CA VAL A 157 -0.59 -19.71 -9.51
C VAL A 157 -0.87 -19.97 -8.03
N HIS A 158 -1.61 -19.05 -7.42
CA HIS A 158 -2.22 -19.25 -6.10
C HIS A 158 -3.74 -19.24 -6.20
N ALA A 159 -4.41 -20.18 -5.55
CA ALA A 159 -5.86 -20.26 -5.56
C ALA A 159 -6.44 -20.52 -4.17
N GLY A 160 -7.44 -19.71 -3.77
CA GLY A 160 -8.34 -20.00 -2.65
C GLY A 160 -9.42 -21.04 -2.98
N GLY A 161 -9.53 -21.41 -4.26
CA GLY A 161 -10.46 -22.41 -4.78
C GLY A 161 -9.75 -23.48 -5.62
N THR A 162 -10.53 -24.38 -6.22
CA THR A 162 -9.99 -25.50 -7.01
C THR A 162 -9.29 -24.99 -8.29
N ILE A 163 -8.11 -25.52 -8.58
CA ILE A 163 -7.45 -25.38 -9.88
C ILE A 163 -7.86 -26.56 -10.76
N THR A 164 -8.44 -26.29 -11.93
CA THR A 164 -8.83 -27.29 -12.92
C THR A 164 -8.09 -27.04 -14.24
N LEU A 165 -7.26 -28.00 -14.65
CA LEU A 165 -6.59 -28.02 -15.94
C LEU A 165 -7.30 -29.02 -16.85
N LYS A 166 -7.73 -28.58 -18.03
CA LYS A 166 -8.33 -29.43 -19.08
C LYS A 166 -7.54 -29.33 -20.38
N ASP A 167 -7.85 -30.24 -21.29
CA ASP A 167 -7.17 -30.37 -22.59
C ASP A 167 -5.65 -30.31 -22.43
N ASP A 168 -4.99 -29.36 -23.07
CA ASP A 168 -3.54 -29.15 -23.07
C ASP A 168 -3.13 -27.91 -22.24
N GLY A 169 -3.88 -27.58 -21.19
CA GLY A 169 -3.59 -26.45 -20.29
C GLY A 169 -2.27 -26.62 -19.53
N ALA A 170 -1.48 -25.55 -19.44
CA ALA A 170 -0.14 -25.58 -18.82
C ALA A 170 0.12 -24.43 -17.84
N ILE A 171 0.70 -24.75 -16.68
CA ILE A 171 1.28 -23.79 -15.74
C ILE A 171 2.79 -24.06 -15.72
N THR A 172 3.64 -23.07 -16.02
CA THR A 172 5.10 -23.27 -16.03
C THR A 172 5.72 -23.17 -14.63
N GLY A 173 5.10 -22.41 -13.73
CA GLY A 173 5.55 -22.23 -12.35
C GLY A 173 4.84 -23.18 -11.37
N ASP A 174 4.78 -22.74 -10.11
CA ASP A 174 4.16 -23.49 -9.02
C ASP A 174 2.63 -23.36 -9.04
N ALA A 175 1.93 -24.35 -8.48
CA ALA A 175 0.49 -24.32 -8.26
C ALA A 175 0.18 -24.57 -6.79
N PHE A 176 -0.33 -23.55 -6.11
CA PHE A 176 -0.69 -23.60 -4.69
C PHE A 176 -2.18 -23.39 -4.50
N VAL A 177 -2.81 -24.33 -3.80
CA VAL A 177 -4.24 -24.29 -3.48
C VAL A 177 -4.42 -24.28 -1.97
N SER A 178 -5.21 -23.32 -1.50
CA SER A 178 -5.51 -23.09 -0.09
C SER A 178 -6.70 -23.94 0.38
N SER A 179 -6.85 -24.02 1.70
CA SER A 179 -8.00 -24.66 2.36
C SER A 179 -8.19 -26.11 1.90
N THR A 180 -9.44 -26.58 1.83
CA THR A 180 -9.79 -27.95 1.43
C THR A 180 -9.98 -28.12 -0.09
N SER A 181 -9.40 -27.23 -0.90
CA SER A 181 -9.57 -27.19 -2.36
C SER A 181 -8.55 -28.07 -3.10
N GLN A 182 -8.84 -28.35 -4.36
CA GLN A 182 -8.16 -29.41 -5.12
C GLN A 182 -7.34 -28.87 -6.29
N ILE A 183 -6.39 -29.69 -6.75
CA ILE A 183 -5.83 -29.59 -8.11
C ILE A 183 -6.36 -30.78 -8.91
N ILE A 184 -7.05 -30.47 -10.02
CA ILE A 184 -7.59 -31.46 -10.95
C ILE A 184 -6.93 -31.24 -12.31
N GLY A 185 -6.16 -32.21 -12.77
CA GLY A 185 -5.58 -32.21 -14.11
C GLY A 185 -6.30 -33.11 -15.11
N ASN A 186 -5.72 -33.23 -16.29
CA ASN A 186 -6.11 -34.14 -17.35
C ASN A 186 -4.87 -34.89 -17.90
N LYS A 187 -4.21 -35.67 -17.03
CA LYS A 187 -3.03 -36.48 -17.37
C LYS A 187 -3.31 -37.36 -18.61
N PRO A 188 -2.40 -37.41 -19.61
CA PRO A 188 -1.06 -36.81 -19.63
C PRO A 188 -0.99 -35.42 -20.27
N LYS A 189 -2.13 -34.82 -20.65
CA LYS A 189 -2.17 -33.65 -21.53
C LYS A 189 -1.85 -32.33 -20.81
N THR A 190 -2.29 -32.18 -19.57
CA THR A 190 -2.04 -30.96 -18.76
C THR A 190 -0.76 -31.08 -17.95
N ARG A 191 -0.08 -29.95 -17.69
CA ARG A 191 1.20 -29.96 -16.97
C ARG A 191 1.37 -28.79 -16.00
N ILE A 192 1.95 -29.08 -14.84
CA ILE A 192 2.45 -28.10 -13.85
C ILE A 192 3.96 -28.24 -13.80
N GLY A 193 4.67 -27.20 -14.25
CA GLY A 193 6.13 -27.15 -14.38
C GLY A 193 6.87 -27.00 -13.05
N GLY A 194 6.20 -26.47 -12.03
CA GLY A 194 6.72 -26.27 -10.70
C GLY A 194 6.25 -27.31 -9.68
N HIS A 195 6.21 -26.88 -8.43
CA HIS A 195 5.66 -27.61 -7.30
C HIS A 195 4.13 -27.54 -7.30
N ALA A 196 3.47 -28.58 -6.81
CA ALA A 196 2.03 -28.59 -6.59
C ALA A 196 1.72 -28.83 -5.11
N ARG A 197 0.88 -27.99 -4.52
CA ARG A 197 0.36 -28.20 -3.15
C ARG A 197 -1.13 -27.92 -3.08
N ALA A 198 -1.90 -28.85 -2.53
CA ALA A 198 -3.36 -28.73 -2.39
C ALA A 198 -3.91 -29.67 -1.30
N HIS A 199 -5.20 -29.57 -1.01
CA HIS A 199 -5.86 -30.56 -0.16
C HIS A 199 -5.83 -31.94 -0.81
N THR A 200 -6.22 -32.02 -2.08
CA THR A 200 -6.17 -33.25 -2.91
C THR A 200 -5.62 -32.92 -4.30
N ILE A 201 -4.83 -33.84 -4.87
CA ILE A 201 -4.29 -33.73 -6.22
C ILE A 201 -4.76 -34.94 -7.04
N VAL A 202 -5.43 -34.69 -8.17
CA VAL A 202 -6.04 -35.75 -9.00
C VAL A 202 -5.70 -35.54 -10.48
N ASN A 203 -5.36 -36.62 -11.19
CA ASN A 203 -5.15 -36.63 -12.64
C ASN A 203 -4.09 -35.60 -13.13
N ALA A 204 -3.11 -35.24 -12.30
CA ALA A 204 -2.15 -34.18 -12.62
C ALA A 204 -0.80 -34.72 -13.12
N VAL A 205 -0.12 -33.95 -13.98
CA VAL A 205 1.31 -34.13 -14.30
C VAL A 205 2.09 -32.99 -13.66
N ILE A 206 3.03 -33.32 -12.78
CA ILE A 206 3.79 -32.37 -11.96
C ILE A 206 5.29 -32.65 -12.14
N ASP A 207 6.02 -31.63 -12.57
CA ASP A 207 7.45 -31.76 -12.92
C ASP A 207 8.39 -31.68 -11.73
N LEU A 208 7.97 -31.02 -10.64
CA LEU A 208 8.71 -30.99 -9.40
C LEU A 208 8.03 -31.86 -8.33
N ASN A 209 7.89 -31.35 -7.11
CA ASN A 209 7.32 -32.09 -5.98
C ASN A 209 5.81 -31.88 -5.89
N ALA A 210 5.09 -32.90 -5.45
CA ALA A 210 3.67 -32.85 -5.13
C ALA A 210 3.45 -33.03 -3.62
N THR A 211 2.69 -32.15 -2.99
CA THR A 211 2.34 -32.23 -1.57
C THR A 211 0.82 -32.15 -1.40
N SER A 212 0.22 -33.08 -0.67
CA SER A 212 -1.20 -33.10 -0.39
C SER A 212 -1.45 -33.39 1.08
N SER A 213 -2.44 -32.74 1.70
CA SER A 213 -2.85 -33.09 3.07
C SER A 213 -3.68 -34.38 3.13
N THR A 214 -4.29 -34.77 2.01
CA THR A 214 -5.09 -35.99 1.86
C THR A 214 -4.49 -36.94 0.81
N ALA A 215 -4.90 -36.86 -0.45
CA ALA A 215 -4.55 -37.83 -1.46
C ALA A 215 -3.89 -37.24 -2.71
N ILE A 216 -2.94 -38.01 -3.25
CA ILE A 216 -2.44 -37.88 -4.62
C ILE A 216 -2.94 -39.09 -5.41
N THR A 217 -3.84 -38.86 -6.38
CA THR A 217 -4.53 -39.92 -7.12
C THR A 217 -4.33 -39.80 -8.62
N ASN A 218 -4.08 -40.92 -9.30
CA ASN A 218 -3.90 -41.01 -10.75
C ASN A 218 -2.96 -39.93 -11.32
N SER A 219 -1.90 -39.59 -10.61
CA SER A 219 -1.01 -38.47 -10.97
C SER A 219 0.39 -38.94 -11.35
N ALA A 220 1.12 -38.12 -12.11
CA ALA A 220 2.51 -38.34 -12.45
C ALA A 220 3.37 -37.24 -11.82
N VAL A 221 4.32 -37.62 -10.96
CA VAL A 221 5.17 -36.70 -10.20
C VAL A 221 6.63 -37.01 -10.52
N ALA A 222 7.34 -36.08 -11.16
CA ALA A 222 8.70 -36.30 -11.62
C ALA A 222 9.78 -36.14 -10.52
N ARG A 223 9.41 -35.59 -9.36
CA ARG A 223 10.26 -35.59 -8.15
C ARG A 223 9.60 -36.38 -7.03
N ASN A 224 9.43 -35.78 -5.86
CA ASN A 224 8.93 -36.45 -4.67
C ASN A 224 7.44 -36.17 -4.48
N ALA A 225 6.73 -37.13 -3.87
CA ALA A 225 5.34 -36.99 -3.47
C ALA A 225 5.21 -37.10 -1.95
N TYR A 226 4.39 -36.27 -1.32
CA TYR A 226 4.06 -36.36 0.11
C TYR A 226 2.55 -36.21 0.31
N ALA A 227 1.88 -37.24 0.84
CA ALA A 227 0.44 -37.24 1.11
C ALA A 227 0.05 -38.09 2.32
N ASP A 228 -1.22 -38.05 2.75
CA ASP A 228 -1.75 -39.13 3.60
C ASP A 228 -1.77 -40.45 2.84
N THR A 229 -2.36 -40.41 1.64
CA THR A 229 -2.58 -41.59 0.81
C THR A 229 -2.16 -41.31 -0.65
N ILE A 230 -1.50 -42.28 -1.29
CA ILE A 230 -1.06 -42.18 -2.70
C ILE A 230 -1.67 -43.34 -3.50
N ILE A 231 -2.42 -43.03 -4.56
CA ILE A 231 -3.21 -44.02 -5.32
C ILE A 231 -2.93 -43.90 -6.82
N ASP A 232 -2.71 -45.04 -7.49
CA ASP A 232 -2.58 -45.15 -8.96
C ASP A 232 -1.63 -44.12 -9.60
N SER A 233 -0.58 -43.74 -8.87
CA SER A 233 0.31 -42.63 -9.23
C SER A 233 1.72 -43.11 -9.57
N SER A 234 2.42 -42.37 -10.43
CA SER A 234 3.82 -42.64 -10.76
C SER A 234 4.73 -41.56 -10.19
N ILE A 235 5.62 -41.93 -9.27
CA ILE A 235 6.54 -41.04 -8.56
C ILE A 235 7.97 -41.42 -8.97
N THR A 236 8.71 -40.50 -9.57
CA THR A 236 10.05 -40.82 -10.10
C THR A 236 11.13 -40.85 -9.02
N LYS A 237 10.97 -40.08 -7.93
CA LYS A 237 11.87 -40.07 -6.77
C LYS A 237 11.19 -40.71 -5.56
N ASP A 238 11.20 -40.07 -4.41
CA ASP A 238 10.73 -40.66 -3.16
C ASP A 238 9.26 -40.35 -2.91
N ALA A 239 8.56 -41.28 -2.28
CA ALA A 239 7.16 -41.15 -1.88
C ALA A 239 7.03 -41.22 -0.35
N TYR A 240 6.49 -40.16 0.24
CA TYR A 240 6.18 -40.05 1.67
C TYR A 240 4.68 -40.21 1.86
N TYR A 241 4.25 -41.16 2.69
CA TYR A 241 2.83 -41.45 2.94
C TYR A 241 2.56 -41.71 4.42
N VAL A 242 1.31 -41.55 4.86
CA VAL A 242 0.90 -41.83 6.26
C VAL A 242 0.05 -43.09 6.31
N SER A 243 -1.10 -43.09 5.63
CA SER A 243 -2.06 -44.18 5.69
C SER A 243 -1.74 -45.30 4.70
N SER A 244 -1.53 -44.98 3.41
CA SER A 244 -1.23 -46.03 2.42
C SER A 244 -0.63 -45.52 1.10
N ILE A 245 0.00 -46.44 0.37
CA ILE A 245 0.36 -46.28 -1.05
C ILE A 245 -0.11 -47.51 -1.83
N THR A 246 -1.02 -47.33 -2.81
CA THR A 246 -1.68 -48.42 -3.54
C THR A 246 -1.67 -48.16 -5.05
N GLY A 247 -1.47 -49.20 -5.86
CA GLY A 247 -1.49 -49.10 -7.33
C GLY A 247 -0.42 -48.17 -7.93
N SER A 248 0.53 -47.71 -7.11
CA SER A 248 1.48 -46.65 -7.46
C SER A 248 2.87 -47.21 -7.73
N THR A 249 3.61 -46.57 -8.62
CA THR A 249 5.01 -46.88 -8.93
C THR A 249 5.92 -45.81 -8.34
N VAL A 250 6.98 -46.23 -7.64
CA VAL A 250 7.94 -45.33 -7.00
C VAL A 250 9.36 -45.70 -7.45
N GLY A 251 10.07 -44.76 -8.05
CA GLY A 251 11.43 -44.97 -8.54
C GLY A 251 12.50 -44.89 -7.45
N GLY A 252 12.23 -44.14 -6.37
CA GLY A 252 13.07 -44.01 -5.19
C GLY A 252 12.54 -44.81 -4.01
N LEU A 253 12.61 -44.22 -2.81
CA LEU A 253 12.18 -44.84 -1.56
C LEU A 253 10.69 -44.61 -1.29
N THR A 254 10.06 -45.59 -0.65
CA THR A 254 8.74 -45.46 -0.03
C THR A 254 8.92 -45.29 1.48
N ILE A 255 8.48 -44.15 2.02
CA ILE A 255 8.74 -43.73 3.40
C ILE A 255 7.41 -43.47 4.10
N ALA A 256 7.11 -44.28 5.12
CA ALA A 256 5.97 -44.02 6.00
C ALA A 256 6.32 -42.89 6.99
N THR A 257 5.44 -41.90 7.13
CA THR A 257 5.56 -40.78 8.08
C THR A 257 4.44 -40.82 9.12
N SER A 258 4.61 -40.09 10.23
CA SER A 258 3.65 -40.10 11.35
C SER A 258 2.55 -39.03 11.26
N SER A 259 2.61 -38.14 10.27
CA SER A 259 1.70 -37.00 10.14
C SER A 259 1.60 -36.57 8.68
N THR A 260 0.49 -35.99 8.30
CA THR A 260 0.24 -35.46 6.95
C THR A 260 0.70 -34.00 6.83
N PRO A 261 0.95 -33.50 5.60
CA PRO A 261 1.06 -32.07 5.36
C PRO A 261 -0.19 -31.32 5.83
N GLN A 262 0.00 -30.07 6.25
CA GLN A 262 -1.12 -29.17 6.56
C GLN A 262 -1.62 -28.48 5.29
N ASP A 263 -2.91 -28.16 5.24
CA ASP A 263 -3.49 -27.31 4.21
C ASP A 263 -2.86 -25.91 4.22
N LEU A 264 -2.80 -25.26 3.06
CA LEU A 264 -2.33 -23.88 2.97
C LEU A 264 -3.43 -22.91 3.47
N PRO A 265 -3.06 -21.82 4.17
CA PRO A 265 -4.02 -20.80 4.58
C PRO A 265 -4.48 -19.99 3.36
N ASP A 266 -5.72 -19.49 3.41
CA ASP A 266 -6.22 -18.55 2.41
C ASP A 266 -5.42 -17.24 2.46
N ILE A 267 -5.05 -16.73 1.28
CA ILE A 267 -4.35 -15.44 1.12
C ILE A 267 -5.37 -14.39 0.65
N PRO A 268 -5.52 -13.25 1.33
CA PRO A 268 -6.40 -12.17 0.88
C PRO A 268 -5.92 -11.60 -0.46
N LEU A 269 -6.86 -11.09 -1.26
CA LEU A 269 -6.54 -10.43 -2.51
C LEU A 269 -5.80 -9.09 -2.24
N PRO A 270 -4.90 -8.65 -3.12
CA PRO A 270 -3.94 -7.56 -2.87
C PRO A 270 -4.53 -6.15 -2.83
N ILE A 271 -5.77 -5.93 -3.29
CA ILE A 271 -6.43 -4.61 -3.30
C ILE A 271 -7.78 -4.69 -2.58
N SER A 272 -8.01 -3.90 -1.53
CA SER A 272 -9.28 -3.93 -0.80
C SER A 272 -10.37 -3.06 -1.45
N ASP A 273 -11.64 -3.29 -1.12
CA ASP A 273 -12.74 -2.40 -1.56
C ASP A 273 -12.57 -0.96 -1.07
N SER A 274 -12.02 -0.79 0.14
CA SER A 274 -11.70 0.53 0.66
C SER A 274 -10.63 1.23 -0.18
N ASP A 275 -9.67 0.46 -0.71
CA ASP A 275 -8.63 0.99 -1.56
C ASP A 275 -9.21 1.50 -2.89
N ILE A 276 -10.11 0.72 -3.49
CA ILE A 276 -10.84 1.09 -4.70
C ILE A 276 -11.65 2.38 -4.48
N GLY A 277 -12.36 2.46 -3.35
CA GLY A 277 -13.12 3.66 -2.99
C GLY A 277 -12.26 4.93 -2.83
N VAL A 278 -10.99 4.82 -2.46
CA VAL A 278 -10.08 5.98 -2.43
C VAL A 278 -9.81 6.50 -3.84
N TRP A 279 -9.53 5.62 -4.81
CA TRP A 279 -9.33 6.03 -6.21
C TRP A 279 -10.61 6.61 -6.83
N GLU A 280 -11.78 6.05 -6.53
CA GLU A 280 -13.07 6.59 -6.99
C GLU A 280 -13.31 8.01 -6.50
N ASN A 281 -12.97 8.29 -5.23
CA ASN A 281 -13.06 9.64 -4.67
C ASN A 281 -12.09 10.62 -5.37
N ILE A 282 -10.86 10.17 -5.70
CA ILE A 282 -9.88 10.97 -6.45
C ILE A 282 -10.40 11.26 -7.87
N ALA A 283 -10.94 10.24 -8.56
CA ALA A 283 -11.52 10.38 -9.89
C ALA A 283 -12.67 11.39 -9.90
N ALA A 284 -13.60 11.29 -8.94
CA ALA A 284 -14.73 12.22 -8.79
C ALA A 284 -14.28 13.65 -8.47
N ALA A 285 -13.22 13.81 -7.67
CA ALA A 285 -12.64 15.12 -7.36
C ALA A 285 -11.93 15.77 -8.56
N GLY A 286 -11.40 14.96 -9.48
CA GLY A 286 -10.76 15.44 -10.72
C GLY A 286 -11.76 15.97 -11.77
N GLY A 287 -13.00 15.52 -11.71
CA GLY A 287 -14.10 15.98 -12.55
C GLY A 287 -15.17 14.91 -12.72
N VAL A 288 -16.34 15.32 -13.24
CA VAL A 288 -17.44 14.39 -13.54
C VAL A 288 -17.92 14.62 -14.97
N HIS A 289 -17.95 13.56 -15.77
CA HIS A 289 -18.60 13.51 -17.06
C HIS A 289 -19.97 12.87 -16.92
N SER A 290 -21.04 13.62 -17.23
CA SER A 290 -22.42 13.14 -17.15
C SER A 290 -23.17 13.21 -18.47
N SER A 291 -22.60 13.82 -19.51
CA SER A 291 -23.23 13.96 -20.83
C SER A 291 -22.22 14.40 -21.90
N PRO A 292 -22.33 13.91 -23.16
CA PRO A 292 -23.27 12.89 -23.64
C PRO A 292 -22.97 11.49 -23.08
N CYS A 293 -24.01 10.63 -23.01
CA CYS A 293 -23.94 9.25 -22.53
C CYS A 293 -24.60 8.28 -23.54
N PRO A 294 -24.01 7.10 -23.82
CA PRO A 294 -22.71 6.62 -23.33
C PRO A 294 -21.56 7.54 -23.78
N TYR A 295 -20.47 7.59 -23.01
CA TYR A 295 -19.30 8.38 -23.38
C TYR A 295 -18.47 7.60 -24.40
N VAL A 296 -18.40 8.09 -25.63
CA VAL A 296 -17.72 7.42 -26.74
C VAL A 296 -16.48 8.21 -27.16
N ILE A 297 -15.33 7.55 -27.17
CA ILE A 297 -14.05 8.04 -27.70
C ILE A 297 -13.76 7.23 -28.96
N ASP A 298 -13.76 7.87 -30.12
CA ASP A 298 -13.70 7.21 -31.44
C ASP A 298 -12.70 7.93 -32.35
N ASP A 299 -11.70 7.21 -32.85
CA ASP A 299 -10.69 7.70 -33.81
C ASP A 299 -9.98 9.01 -33.42
N ILE A 300 -9.80 9.25 -32.11
CA ILE A 300 -9.14 10.47 -31.60
C ILE A 300 -8.04 10.16 -30.59
N THR A 301 -7.08 11.09 -30.50
CA THR A 301 -6.10 11.13 -29.41
C THR A 301 -6.58 12.07 -28.32
N ILE A 302 -6.66 11.58 -27.08
CA ILE A 302 -7.16 12.36 -25.93
C ILE A 302 -6.44 11.97 -24.64
N SER A 303 -6.43 12.88 -23.65
CA SER A 303 -6.04 12.57 -22.28
C SER A 303 -7.25 12.66 -21.36
N ILE A 304 -7.41 11.69 -20.47
CA ILE A 304 -8.48 11.62 -19.47
C ILE A 304 -7.88 11.27 -18.11
N GLY A 305 -8.56 11.65 -17.02
CA GLY A 305 -8.12 11.32 -15.67
C GLY A 305 -7.35 12.46 -14.97
N PRO A 306 -7.54 12.68 -13.65
CA PRO A 306 -8.54 12.04 -12.81
C PRO A 306 -9.97 12.45 -13.23
N LEU A 307 -10.86 11.48 -13.41
CA LEU A 307 -12.20 11.73 -13.96
C LEU A 307 -13.18 10.62 -13.58
N LYS A 308 -14.34 11.00 -13.06
CA LYS A 308 -15.51 10.12 -12.98
C LYS A 308 -16.39 10.24 -14.24
N ILE A 309 -16.89 9.14 -14.75
CA ILE A 309 -17.83 9.05 -15.87
C ILE A 309 -19.11 8.38 -15.35
N ASP A 310 -20.24 9.09 -15.35
CA ASP A 310 -21.52 8.63 -14.74
C ASP A 310 -22.31 7.64 -15.62
N CYS A 311 -21.71 7.07 -16.66
CA CYS A 311 -22.34 6.16 -17.61
C CYS A 311 -21.29 5.27 -18.31
N ASP A 312 -21.73 4.37 -19.19
CA ASP A 312 -20.83 3.48 -19.92
C ASP A 312 -19.79 4.26 -20.75
N LEU A 313 -18.57 3.72 -20.81
CA LEU A 313 -17.45 4.22 -21.60
C LEU A 313 -17.16 3.25 -22.75
N THR A 314 -17.12 3.77 -23.98
CA THR A 314 -16.64 3.03 -25.15
C THR A 314 -15.44 3.76 -25.76
N ILE A 315 -14.32 3.06 -25.90
CA ILE A 315 -13.15 3.53 -26.64
C ILE A 315 -13.01 2.63 -27.86
N GLN A 316 -13.03 3.20 -29.07
CA GLN A 316 -13.09 2.42 -30.30
C GLN A 316 -12.30 3.01 -31.48
N GLY A 317 -12.19 2.21 -32.54
CA GLY A 317 -11.64 2.65 -33.84
C GLY A 317 -10.12 2.55 -33.87
N ASP A 318 -9.44 3.67 -33.96
CA ASP A 318 -7.99 3.81 -33.78
C ASP A 318 -7.69 4.84 -32.66
N ALA A 319 -8.61 4.98 -31.70
CA ALA A 319 -8.48 5.92 -30.59
C ALA A 319 -7.23 5.64 -29.74
N ASP A 320 -6.63 6.74 -29.26
CA ASP A 320 -5.39 6.73 -28.50
C ASP A 320 -5.55 7.56 -27.22
N VAL A 321 -5.71 6.87 -26.10
CA VAL A 321 -6.09 7.47 -24.82
C VAL A 321 -4.93 7.43 -23.84
N THR A 322 -4.56 8.60 -23.34
CA THR A 322 -3.55 8.75 -22.27
C THR A 322 -4.24 8.97 -20.93
N LEU A 323 -4.03 8.08 -19.95
CA LEU A 323 -4.56 8.24 -18.60
C LEU A 323 -3.62 9.13 -17.78
N THR A 324 -4.13 10.25 -17.28
CA THR A 324 -3.36 11.23 -16.48
C THR A 324 -3.73 11.21 -14.99
N GLY A 325 -4.65 10.33 -14.58
CA GLY A 325 -5.02 10.05 -13.19
C GLY A 325 -6.05 8.92 -13.12
N PRO A 326 -6.55 8.55 -11.93
CA PRO A 326 -7.59 7.52 -11.77
C PRO A 326 -8.85 7.85 -12.57
N VAL A 327 -9.34 6.87 -13.33
CA VAL A 327 -10.62 7.01 -14.04
C VAL A 327 -11.62 6.02 -13.45
N TRP A 328 -12.79 6.53 -13.05
CA TRP A 328 -13.89 5.73 -12.55
C TRP A 328 -15.10 5.83 -13.48
N VAL A 329 -15.53 4.70 -14.02
CA VAL A 329 -16.71 4.56 -14.87
C VAL A 329 -17.83 3.92 -14.05
N ALA A 330 -18.90 4.67 -13.81
CA ALA A 330 -20.12 4.20 -13.17
C ALA A 330 -21.03 3.45 -14.15
N GLY A 331 -20.46 2.45 -14.82
CA GLY A 331 -21.06 1.68 -15.90
C GLY A 331 -20.07 0.65 -16.44
N ASP A 332 -20.30 0.21 -17.67
CA ASP A 332 -19.42 -0.72 -18.37
C ASP A 332 -18.32 0.00 -19.16
N ILE A 333 -17.18 -0.66 -19.37
CA ILE A 333 -16.05 -0.21 -20.20
C ILE A 333 -15.89 -1.16 -21.38
N ASP A 334 -15.93 -0.64 -22.60
CA ASP A 334 -15.68 -1.40 -23.85
C ASP A 334 -14.51 -0.77 -24.62
N LEU A 335 -13.40 -1.50 -24.71
CA LEU A 335 -12.23 -1.17 -25.53
C LEU A 335 -12.23 -2.07 -26.76
N LYS A 336 -12.43 -1.52 -27.96
CA LYS A 336 -12.59 -2.35 -29.17
C LYS A 336 -11.93 -1.78 -30.42
N ASN A 337 -11.33 -2.69 -31.20
CA ASN A 337 -10.67 -2.41 -32.48
C ASN A 337 -9.44 -1.52 -32.26
N ASN A 338 -8.23 -2.06 -32.31
CA ASN A 338 -6.94 -1.35 -32.38
C ASN A 338 -6.65 -0.20 -31.39
N VAL A 339 -7.50 0.03 -30.40
CA VAL A 339 -7.35 1.13 -29.46
C VAL A 339 -6.08 0.98 -28.63
N ILE A 340 -5.49 2.12 -28.28
CA ILE A 340 -4.33 2.17 -27.39
C ILE A 340 -4.74 2.95 -26.14
N VAL A 341 -4.55 2.35 -24.97
CA VAL A 341 -4.66 3.04 -23.67
C VAL A 341 -3.29 3.02 -23.01
N ARG A 342 -2.76 4.18 -22.61
CA ARG A 342 -1.40 4.30 -22.08
C ARG A 342 -1.24 5.28 -20.93
N LEU A 343 -0.16 5.12 -20.17
CA LEU A 343 0.31 6.14 -19.22
C LEU A 343 1.31 7.08 -19.87
N PRO A 344 1.33 8.37 -19.49
CA PRO A 344 2.34 9.30 -19.99
C PRO A 344 3.71 8.97 -19.38
N PRO A 345 4.82 9.26 -20.10
CA PRO A 345 6.17 9.00 -19.59
C PRO A 345 6.49 9.65 -18.23
N SER A 346 5.78 10.72 -17.87
CA SER A 346 5.92 11.41 -16.58
C SER A 346 5.58 10.54 -15.36
N TYR A 347 4.91 9.40 -15.54
CA TYR A 347 4.62 8.46 -14.45
C TYR A 347 5.86 7.74 -13.93
N GLY A 348 6.94 7.64 -14.72
CA GLY A 348 8.10 6.84 -14.35
C GLY A 348 7.67 5.41 -14.03
N ALA A 349 8.14 4.82 -12.93
CA ALA A 349 7.73 3.48 -12.49
C ALA A 349 6.32 3.42 -11.87
N SER A 350 5.58 4.52 -11.79
CA SER A 350 4.24 4.55 -11.17
C SER A 350 3.19 3.95 -12.11
N SER A 351 2.19 3.31 -11.50
CA SER A 351 1.03 2.71 -12.15
C SER A 351 -0.24 3.53 -11.94
N GLU A 352 -1.31 3.19 -12.65
CA GLU A 352 -2.62 3.86 -12.55
C GLU A 352 -3.77 2.86 -12.67
N VAL A 353 -4.97 3.26 -12.23
CA VAL A 353 -6.19 2.46 -12.29
C VAL A 353 -7.21 2.99 -13.29
N LEU A 354 -7.89 2.05 -13.94
CA LEU A 354 -9.12 2.28 -14.68
C LEU A 354 -10.20 1.37 -14.10
N ILE A 355 -11.20 1.98 -13.45
CA ILE A 355 -12.20 1.31 -12.62
C ILE A 355 -13.55 1.31 -13.32
N ALA A 356 -14.18 0.13 -13.43
CA ALA A 356 -15.60 -0.02 -13.71
C ALA A 356 -16.30 -0.42 -12.40
N ASP A 357 -17.06 0.51 -11.83
CA ASP A 357 -17.89 0.26 -10.67
C ASP A 357 -19.18 1.07 -10.76
N ASN A 358 -20.29 0.39 -10.94
CA ASN A 358 -21.62 0.96 -10.80
C ASN A 358 -22.22 0.51 -9.46
N PRO A 359 -22.14 1.33 -8.39
CA PRO A 359 -22.68 0.96 -7.08
C PRO A 359 -24.19 0.67 -7.09
N SER A 360 -24.92 1.12 -8.12
CA SER A 360 -26.36 0.83 -8.27
C SER A 360 -26.64 -0.52 -8.94
N ASP A 361 -25.66 -1.09 -9.66
CA ASP A 361 -25.75 -2.38 -10.32
C ASP A 361 -24.36 -3.03 -10.53
N ARG A 362 -23.88 -3.76 -9.53
CA ARG A 362 -22.67 -4.59 -9.63
C ARG A 362 -22.93 -5.99 -10.17
N ILE A 363 -24.19 -6.37 -10.40
CA ILE A 363 -24.53 -7.72 -10.86
C ILE A 363 -24.46 -7.78 -12.38
N THR A 364 -25.15 -6.87 -13.07
CA THR A 364 -25.23 -6.86 -14.54
C THR A 364 -24.41 -5.78 -15.23
N SER A 365 -23.86 -4.82 -14.49
CA SER A 365 -22.93 -3.79 -14.97
C SER A 365 -21.56 -3.88 -14.29
N SER A 366 -20.74 -2.82 -14.30
CA SER A 366 -19.34 -2.78 -13.84
C SER A 366 -18.40 -3.69 -14.65
N LYS A 367 -18.74 -3.98 -15.90
CA LYS A 367 -18.00 -4.93 -16.75
C LYS A 367 -16.91 -4.24 -17.56
N ILE A 368 -15.83 -4.94 -17.84
CA ILE A 368 -14.74 -4.47 -18.70
C ILE A 368 -14.53 -5.46 -19.84
N ILE A 369 -14.73 -5.01 -21.07
CA ILE A 369 -14.52 -5.81 -22.29
C ILE A 369 -13.36 -5.19 -23.06
N THR A 370 -12.36 -6.00 -23.41
CA THR A 370 -11.25 -5.56 -24.25
C THR A 370 -11.09 -6.51 -25.42
N GLN A 371 -11.25 -6.01 -26.65
CA GLN A 371 -11.43 -6.86 -27.81
C GLN A 371 -10.80 -6.30 -29.09
N ASN A 372 -10.51 -7.21 -30.03
CA ASN A 372 -10.04 -6.90 -31.38
C ASN A 372 -8.77 -6.03 -31.37
N ASN A 373 -7.67 -6.58 -30.88
CA ASN A 373 -6.35 -5.92 -30.85
C ASN A 373 -6.29 -4.64 -29.98
N ALA A 374 -7.16 -4.47 -28.98
CA ALA A 374 -6.99 -3.43 -27.97
C ALA A 374 -5.67 -3.64 -27.21
N ILE A 375 -4.88 -2.58 -27.05
CA ILE A 375 -3.55 -2.62 -26.41
C ILE A 375 -3.52 -1.66 -25.22
N THR A 376 -2.88 -2.11 -24.14
CA THR A 376 -2.65 -1.31 -22.94
C THR A 376 -1.17 -1.21 -22.63
N MET A 377 -0.70 -0.02 -22.23
CA MET A 377 0.71 0.27 -22.02
C MET A 377 0.95 1.07 -20.73
N GLY A 378 1.99 0.72 -19.99
CA GLY A 378 2.52 1.58 -18.93
C GLY A 378 3.20 2.84 -19.48
N SER A 379 3.96 3.53 -18.63
CA SER A 379 4.68 4.78 -18.99
C SER A 379 5.85 4.57 -19.96
N GLY A 380 6.24 3.32 -20.20
CA GLY A 380 7.50 2.94 -20.86
C GLY A 380 8.66 2.66 -19.90
N SER A 381 8.49 2.92 -18.59
CA SER A 381 9.42 2.47 -17.55
C SER A 381 8.99 1.11 -16.99
N GLY A 382 9.94 0.27 -16.60
CA GLY A 382 9.64 -0.96 -15.86
C GLY A 382 8.92 -0.65 -14.53
N GLY A 383 7.97 -1.50 -14.13
CA GLY A 383 7.14 -1.31 -12.94
C GLY A 383 5.88 -0.46 -13.15
N SER A 384 5.71 0.15 -14.32
CA SER A 384 4.53 0.97 -14.65
C SER A 384 3.50 0.17 -15.44
N TYR A 385 2.28 0.10 -14.90
CA TYR A 385 1.17 -0.67 -15.46
C TYR A 385 -0.15 0.11 -15.35
N ILE A 386 -1.10 -0.25 -16.21
CA ILE A 386 -2.51 0.10 -16.03
C ILE A 386 -3.21 -1.11 -15.41
N ILE A 387 -3.87 -0.88 -14.29
CA ILE A 387 -4.65 -1.90 -13.58
C ILE A 387 -6.13 -1.68 -13.87
N PHE A 388 -6.75 -2.66 -14.52
CA PHE A 388 -8.18 -2.66 -14.79
C PHE A 388 -8.90 -3.27 -13.61
N ILE A 389 -9.79 -2.51 -12.99
CA ILE A 389 -10.52 -2.93 -11.79
C ILE A 389 -12.01 -3.03 -12.14
N SER A 390 -12.60 -4.20 -11.96
CA SER A 390 -14.05 -4.40 -12.04
C SER A 390 -14.61 -4.74 -10.67
N GLN A 391 -15.65 -4.02 -10.26
CA GLN A 391 -16.44 -4.33 -9.06
C GLN A 391 -17.67 -5.20 -9.36
N ASN A 392 -17.76 -5.80 -10.56
CA ASN A 392 -18.85 -6.74 -10.86
C ASN A 392 -18.76 -7.96 -9.91
N ASN A 393 -19.88 -8.29 -9.28
CA ASN A 393 -19.97 -9.29 -8.22
C ASN A 393 -20.92 -10.45 -8.55
N SER A 394 -21.26 -10.63 -9.82
CA SER A 394 -22.13 -11.73 -10.24
C SER A 394 -21.56 -13.09 -9.84
N SER A 395 -20.27 -13.36 -10.10
CA SER A 395 -19.67 -14.67 -9.89
C SER A 395 -19.58 -15.08 -8.42
N GLU A 396 -19.24 -14.16 -7.51
CA GLU A 396 -19.23 -14.46 -6.07
C GLU A 396 -20.63 -14.79 -5.52
N LEU A 397 -21.68 -14.25 -6.15
CA LEU A 397 -23.08 -14.53 -5.83
C LEU A 397 -23.63 -15.76 -6.58
N GLY A 398 -22.80 -16.47 -7.36
CA GLY A 398 -23.19 -17.64 -8.14
C GLY A 398 -23.91 -17.34 -9.45
N GLY A 399 -23.81 -16.10 -9.95
CA GLY A 399 -24.26 -15.68 -11.28
C GLY A 399 -23.24 -16.00 -12.39
N ASN A 400 -23.59 -15.62 -13.63
CA ASN A 400 -22.84 -15.97 -14.84
C ASN A 400 -22.35 -14.76 -15.65
N GLU A 401 -22.52 -13.54 -15.15
CA GLU A 401 -21.89 -12.37 -15.79
C GLU A 401 -20.38 -12.41 -15.56
N THR A 402 -19.62 -12.16 -16.63
CA THR A 402 -18.17 -12.02 -16.60
C THR A 402 -17.81 -10.58 -16.29
N ALA A 403 -16.94 -10.37 -15.29
CA ALA A 403 -16.51 -9.05 -14.84
C ALA A 403 -15.50 -8.42 -15.80
N ILE A 404 -14.50 -9.19 -16.25
CA ILE A 404 -13.50 -8.73 -17.22
C ILE A 404 -13.31 -9.78 -18.31
N PHE A 405 -13.42 -9.35 -19.57
CA PHE A 405 -13.46 -10.24 -20.72
C PHE A 405 -12.50 -9.79 -21.84
N PRO A 406 -11.18 -10.09 -21.71
CA PRO A 406 -10.22 -9.88 -22.78
C PRO A 406 -10.33 -10.97 -23.85
N GLN A 407 -10.50 -10.55 -25.11
CA GLN A 407 -10.66 -11.47 -26.24
C GLN A 407 -10.06 -10.97 -27.56
N ASN A 408 -9.89 -11.88 -28.53
CA ASN A 408 -9.48 -11.58 -29.91
C ASN A 408 -8.19 -10.76 -29.98
N ASN A 409 -7.09 -11.34 -29.47
CA ASN A 409 -5.75 -10.75 -29.44
C ASN A 409 -5.62 -9.44 -28.65
N ALA A 410 -6.56 -9.13 -27.74
CA ALA A 410 -6.39 -8.03 -26.79
C ALA A 410 -5.18 -8.28 -25.89
N THR A 411 -4.43 -7.21 -25.59
CA THR A 411 -3.26 -7.25 -24.69
C THR A 411 -3.46 -6.31 -23.51
N ASN A 412 -3.61 -6.89 -22.31
CA ASN A 412 -3.84 -6.15 -21.07
C ASN A 412 -2.61 -6.19 -20.15
N SER A 413 -2.41 -5.15 -19.33
CA SER A 413 -1.31 -5.12 -18.37
C SER A 413 -1.65 -5.97 -17.14
N VAL A 414 -2.57 -5.49 -16.29
CA VAL A 414 -2.95 -6.14 -15.04
C VAL A 414 -4.47 -6.09 -14.91
N LEU A 415 -5.11 -7.22 -14.57
CA LEU A 415 -6.56 -7.32 -14.44
C LEU A 415 -6.95 -7.70 -13.01
N TYR A 416 -7.91 -6.97 -12.43
CA TYR A 416 -8.35 -7.16 -11.06
C TYR A 416 -9.89 -7.20 -10.96
N ALA A 417 -10.45 -8.32 -10.51
CA ALA A 417 -11.89 -8.49 -10.31
C ALA A 417 -12.18 -9.28 -9.01
N ALA A 418 -12.03 -8.62 -7.86
CA ALA A 418 -12.09 -9.26 -6.54
C ALA A 418 -13.35 -10.10 -6.28
N HIS A 419 -14.46 -9.74 -6.93
CA HIS A 419 -15.79 -10.33 -6.76
C HIS A 419 -16.29 -11.11 -7.99
N GLY A 420 -15.54 -11.04 -9.09
CA GLY A 420 -16.03 -11.42 -10.41
C GLY A 420 -15.18 -12.47 -11.13
N GLU A 421 -15.68 -12.90 -12.27
CA GLU A 421 -14.94 -13.74 -13.21
C GLU A 421 -14.10 -12.90 -14.17
N ILE A 422 -12.82 -13.27 -14.33
CA ILE A 422 -12.04 -12.87 -15.51
C ILE A 422 -12.02 -14.05 -16.48
N LEU A 423 -12.60 -13.86 -17.66
CA LEU A 423 -12.59 -14.85 -18.74
C LEU A 423 -11.65 -14.40 -19.86
N LEU A 424 -10.50 -15.06 -19.99
CA LEU A 424 -9.57 -14.81 -21.09
C LEU A 424 -9.82 -15.81 -22.22
N GLN A 425 -9.96 -15.33 -23.46
CA GLN A 425 -10.11 -16.22 -24.60
C GLN A 425 -9.53 -15.69 -25.92
N ASN A 426 -9.40 -16.58 -26.90
CA ASN A 426 -9.07 -16.27 -28.29
C ASN A 426 -7.75 -15.48 -28.43
N ASN A 427 -6.66 -16.09 -27.98
CA ASN A 427 -5.30 -15.52 -28.01
C ASN A 427 -5.14 -14.20 -27.24
N ALA A 428 -6.01 -13.90 -26.27
CA ALA A 428 -5.80 -12.79 -25.34
C ALA A 428 -4.50 -12.98 -24.55
N GLY A 429 -3.77 -11.89 -24.35
CA GLY A 429 -2.49 -11.85 -23.64
C GLY A 429 -2.52 -10.88 -22.47
N LEU A 430 -1.97 -11.26 -21.32
CA LEU A 430 -1.78 -10.32 -20.21
C LEU A 430 -0.62 -10.67 -19.28
N LYS A 431 -0.25 -9.72 -18.40
CA LYS A 431 0.89 -9.89 -17.49
C LYS A 431 0.49 -10.50 -16.15
N GLU A 432 -0.66 -10.14 -15.61
CA GLU A 432 -1.16 -10.67 -14.33
C GLU A 432 -2.68 -10.55 -14.24
N ALA A 433 -3.31 -11.54 -13.60
CA ALA A 433 -4.72 -11.48 -13.27
C ALA A 433 -5.02 -11.98 -11.86
N THR A 434 -5.77 -11.16 -11.13
CA THR A 434 -6.31 -11.49 -9.82
C THR A 434 -7.83 -11.36 -9.79
N ALA A 435 -8.55 -12.39 -9.35
CA ALA A 435 -10.02 -12.34 -9.29
C ALA A 435 -10.66 -13.32 -8.32
N TYR A 436 -11.99 -13.27 -8.15
CA TYR A 436 -12.72 -14.33 -7.45
C TYR A 436 -12.63 -15.68 -8.19
N LEU A 437 -12.82 -15.63 -9.51
CA LEU A 437 -12.77 -16.77 -10.44
C LEU A 437 -11.98 -16.34 -11.69
N ILE A 438 -11.09 -17.22 -12.20
CA ILE A 438 -10.46 -17.00 -13.50
C ILE A 438 -10.71 -18.20 -14.40
N HIS A 439 -11.09 -17.92 -15.64
CA HIS A 439 -11.25 -18.90 -16.71
C HIS A 439 -10.41 -18.50 -17.91
N MET A 440 -9.49 -19.37 -18.33
CA MET A 440 -8.65 -19.19 -19.51
C MET A 440 -8.94 -20.28 -20.55
N LYS A 441 -9.26 -19.89 -21.79
CA LYS A 441 -9.54 -20.83 -22.88
C LYS A 441 -9.08 -20.31 -24.25
N ASN A 442 -9.17 -21.15 -25.29
CA ASN A 442 -8.84 -20.85 -26.68
C ASN A 442 -7.49 -20.13 -26.88
N ASN A 443 -6.39 -20.78 -26.46
CA ASN A 443 -5.02 -20.28 -26.58
C ASN A 443 -4.75 -18.95 -25.85
N ALA A 444 -5.46 -18.68 -24.75
CA ALA A 444 -5.13 -17.53 -23.91
C ALA A 444 -3.76 -17.73 -23.24
N VAL A 445 -2.96 -16.66 -23.17
CA VAL A 445 -1.61 -16.72 -22.60
C VAL A 445 -1.45 -15.65 -21.53
N LEU A 446 -0.96 -16.06 -20.36
CA LEU A 446 -0.52 -15.16 -19.31
C LEU A 446 1.00 -15.23 -19.20
N LEU A 447 1.68 -14.09 -19.27
CA LEU A 447 3.14 -13.98 -19.14
C LEU A 447 3.49 -13.08 -17.96
N TYR A 448 3.73 -13.69 -16.81
CA TYR A 448 4.10 -12.96 -15.59
C TYR A 448 5.44 -12.25 -15.75
N GLU A 449 5.48 -10.97 -15.40
CA GLU A 449 6.67 -10.12 -15.48
C GLU A 449 7.23 -9.87 -14.08
N THR A 450 8.53 -10.12 -13.91
CA THR A 450 9.26 -9.79 -12.68
C THR A 450 9.26 -8.28 -12.47
N GLY A 451 8.61 -7.80 -11.41
CA GLY A 451 8.40 -6.37 -11.14
C GLY A 451 6.98 -6.02 -10.66
N LEU A 452 6.02 -6.94 -10.84
CA LEU A 452 4.66 -6.82 -10.29
C LEU A 452 4.56 -7.15 -8.78
N GLU A 453 5.66 -7.64 -8.18
CA GLU A 453 5.76 -7.94 -6.75
C GLU A 453 5.56 -6.70 -5.87
N GLU A 454 5.82 -5.50 -6.38
CA GLU A 454 5.55 -4.24 -5.70
C GLU A 454 5.09 -3.18 -6.71
N VAL A 455 3.78 -2.96 -6.78
CA VAL A 455 3.19 -1.93 -7.64
C VAL A 455 2.97 -0.65 -6.85
N VAL A 456 3.63 0.42 -7.29
CA VAL A 456 3.46 1.77 -6.75
C VAL A 456 2.49 2.55 -7.64
N PHE A 457 1.49 3.18 -7.05
CA PHE A 457 0.50 3.97 -7.77
C PHE A 457 0.87 5.46 -7.79
N SER A 458 0.47 6.17 -8.84
CA SER A 458 0.62 7.63 -8.96
C SER A 458 -0.18 8.39 -7.89
N SER A 459 -1.28 7.81 -7.42
CA SER A 459 -2.24 8.35 -6.46
C SER A 459 -3.06 7.23 -5.81
N GLY A 460 -3.74 7.50 -4.69
CA GLY A 460 -4.60 6.53 -3.97
C GLY A 460 -3.89 5.68 -2.89
N PRO A 461 -4.43 4.51 -2.52
CA PRO A 461 -3.80 3.56 -1.59
C PRO A 461 -2.50 3.04 -2.18
N GLY A 462 -1.41 3.15 -1.43
CA GLY A 462 -0.07 2.98 -2.02
C GLY A 462 0.54 4.25 -2.62
N GLY A 463 -0.26 5.31 -2.82
CA GLY A 463 0.17 6.65 -3.25
C GLY A 463 -0.04 7.74 -2.19
N GLY A 464 -0.68 7.41 -1.06
CA GLY A 464 -0.94 8.29 0.09
C GLY A 464 0.10 8.14 1.21
N TYR A 465 0.27 9.21 1.99
CA TYR A 465 1.21 9.26 3.10
C TYR A 465 0.52 9.07 4.45
N ASP A 466 0.88 8.01 5.17
CA ASP A 466 0.50 7.82 6.57
C ASP A 466 1.56 8.40 7.50
N ILE A 467 1.13 8.98 8.63
CA ILE A 467 2.06 9.47 9.65
C ILE A 467 2.61 8.24 10.39
N ALA A 468 3.84 7.85 10.07
CA ALA A 468 4.51 6.74 10.72
C ALA A 468 5.04 7.13 12.11
N SER A 469 5.49 8.38 12.26
CA SER A 469 5.84 8.94 13.56
C SER A 469 5.80 10.46 13.55
N TRP A 470 5.62 11.04 14.73
CA TRP A 470 5.74 12.47 15.00
C TRP A 470 6.53 12.65 16.30
N LYS A 471 7.42 13.66 16.34
CA LYS A 471 8.12 14.07 17.56
C LYS A 471 8.64 15.50 17.49
N GLU A 472 8.72 16.15 18.64
CA GLU A 472 9.60 17.31 18.84
C GLU A 472 11.06 16.83 18.90
N VAL A 473 11.96 17.53 18.21
CA VAL A 473 13.38 17.15 18.09
C VAL A 473 14.36 18.18 18.65
N GLU A 474 13.91 19.41 18.90
CA GLU A 474 14.68 20.49 19.56
C GLU A 474 13.77 21.54 20.21
#